data_AF-A0AAN8ED79-F1
#
_entry.id   AF-A0AAN8ED79-F1
#
_cell.length_a   1.000
_cell.length_b   1.000
_cell.length_c   1.000
_cell.angle_alpha   90.00
_cell.angle_beta   90.00
_cell.angle_gamma   90.00
#
_symmetry.space_group_name_H-M   'P 1'
#
loop_
_entity.id
_entity.type
_entity.pdbx_description
1 polymer ?
#
loop_
_entity_poly.entity_id
_entity_poly.type
_entity_poly.pdbx_seq_one_letter_code
_entity_poly.pdbx_strand_id
1 'polypeptide(L)'
;MGCGLGKSEPLLKKCHKAISAALLIQRWYRQHVARLEMRRRCTWNIFQSIEYAGEQDQVKLCNYFGFLMDHFTPASSERNLISHIFRKNEICLDTEWERYFCSKSIEVTKSYTGPHLTFPMTFCGVSKLVEAFKHKEQLHARYVLQLLGETWRLLRTFPNISHVIACHPKSITICGDLHGHLEDLLLIFYKKGLPSSDKPCVFNGDFVGRGRNSLEILLTLFGFLLVYPNDVHLNRGTHEDHIVNLRYGFTKEVLGKCRVHGKKILKLLQMIFSWLPLATVIDNKVLIVHGGISDTTDLDKIAGVDRQRVRWLQG
;
A
#
# COMPACT_ATOMS: atom_id res chain seq x y z
N MET A 1 -15.45 -78.62 -28.39
CA MET A 1 -16.06 -77.51 -29.16
C MET A 1 -17.02 -76.76 -28.26
N GLY A 2 -16.98 -75.42 -28.26
CA GLY A 2 -18.09 -74.59 -27.76
C GLY A 2 -17.77 -73.64 -26.61
N CYS A 3 -16.95 -72.61 -26.85
CA CYS A 3 -16.93 -71.39 -26.04
C CYS A 3 -18.26 -70.63 -26.19
N GLY A 4 -18.91 -70.28 -25.07
CA GLY A 4 -20.13 -69.45 -25.05
C GLY A 4 -19.88 -68.11 -24.33
N LEU A 5 -19.38 -67.13 -25.08
CA LEU A 5 -19.34 -65.70 -24.72
C LEU A 5 -20.78 -65.16 -24.72
N GLY A 6 -21.30 -64.67 -23.59
CA GLY A 6 -22.68 -64.14 -23.57
C GLY A 6 -23.08 -63.19 -22.44
N LYS A 7 -22.19 -62.76 -21.54
CA LYS A 7 -22.57 -61.88 -20.40
C LYS A 7 -21.76 -60.59 -20.23
N SER A 8 -20.79 -60.29 -21.10
CA SER A 8 -19.89 -59.13 -20.96
C SER A 8 -20.36 -57.83 -21.64
N GLU A 9 -21.21 -57.89 -22.67
CA GLU A 9 -21.62 -56.71 -23.44
C GLU A 9 -22.44 -55.64 -22.68
N PRO A 10 -23.41 -55.98 -21.81
CA PRO A 10 -24.25 -54.96 -21.16
C PRO A 10 -23.49 -54.14 -20.10
N LEU A 11 -22.57 -54.80 -19.39
CA LEU A 11 -21.71 -54.19 -18.37
C LEU A 11 -20.66 -53.27 -19.00
N LEU A 12 -20.05 -53.70 -20.11
CA LEU A 12 -19.09 -52.88 -20.86
C LEU A 12 -19.76 -51.62 -21.44
N LYS A 13 -21.00 -51.73 -21.96
CA LYS A 13 -21.80 -50.59 -22.43
C LYS A 13 -22.19 -49.62 -21.31
N LYS A 14 -22.52 -50.11 -20.11
CA LYS A 14 -22.78 -49.27 -18.92
C LYS A 14 -21.52 -48.53 -18.48
N CYS A 15 -20.38 -49.22 -18.45
CA CYS A 15 -19.09 -48.63 -18.10
C CYS A 15 -18.67 -47.56 -19.12
N HIS A 16 -18.90 -47.81 -20.41
CA HIS A 16 -18.65 -46.83 -21.47
C HIS A 16 -19.53 -45.58 -21.34
N LYS A 17 -20.84 -45.74 -21.05
CA LYS A 17 -21.74 -44.60 -20.79
C LYS A 17 -21.29 -43.78 -19.57
N ALA A 18 -20.87 -44.43 -18.49
CA ALA A 18 -20.37 -43.75 -17.29
C ALA A 18 -19.08 -42.97 -17.59
N ILE A 19 -18.14 -43.56 -18.34
CA ILE A 19 -16.89 -42.90 -18.76
C ILE A 19 -17.18 -41.72 -19.68
N SER A 20 -18.07 -41.88 -20.67
CA SER A 20 -18.47 -40.78 -21.56
C SER A 20 -19.14 -39.63 -20.80
N ALA A 21 -20.01 -39.94 -19.83
CA ALA A 21 -20.63 -38.94 -18.96
C ALA A 21 -19.58 -38.22 -18.10
N ALA A 22 -18.63 -38.94 -17.50
CA ALA A 22 -17.56 -38.34 -16.71
C ALA A 22 -16.68 -37.40 -17.56
N LEU A 23 -16.35 -37.79 -18.79
CA LEU A 23 -15.60 -36.93 -19.72
C LEU A 23 -16.38 -35.66 -20.11
N LEU A 24 -17.69 -35.77 -20.32
CA LEU A 24 -18.56 -34.61 -20.58
C LEU A 24 -18.59 -33.64 -19.38
N ILE A 25 -18.73 -34.17 -18.17
CA ILE A 25 -18.71 -33.38 -16.93
C ILE A 25 -17.35 -32.70 -16.75
N GLN A 26 -16.24 -33.42 -16.92
CA GLN A 26 -14.90 -32.85 -16.83
C GLN A 26 -14.67 -31.77 -17.88
N ARG A 27 -15.11 -31.98 -19.12
CA ARG A 27 -14.99 -30.99 -20.20
C ARG A 27 -15.80 -29.73 -19.89
N TRP A 28 -17.03 -29.90 -19.41
CA TRP A 28 -17.88 -28.79 -18.99
C TRP A 28 -17.25 -28.03 -17.82
N TYR A 29 -16.73 -28.73 -16.82
CA TYR A 29 -16.06 -28.12 -15.66
C TYR A 29 -14.83 -27.32 -16.06
N ARG A 30 -13.93 -27.88 -16.89
CA ARG A 30 -12.76 -27.15 -17.41
C ARG A 30 -13.16 -25.90 -18.18
N GLN A 31 -14.20 -25.98 -19.02
CA GLN A 31 -14.73 -24.81 -19.73
C GLN A 31 -15.33 -23.78 -18.78
N HIS A 32 -16.04 -24.22 -17.74
CA HIS A 32 -16.62 -23.33 -16.74
C HIS A 32 -15.53 -22.58 -15.95
N VAL A 33 -14.49 -23.29 -15.48
CA VAL A 33 -13.34 -22.70 -14.80
C VAL A 33 -12.60 -21.72 -15.71
N ALA A 34 -12.36 -22.09 -16.98
CA ALA A 34 -11.75 -21.20 -17.95
C ALA A 34 -12.57 -19.92 -18.20
N ARG A 35 -13.91 -20.02 -18.26
CA ARG A 35 -14.79 -18.84 -18.36
C ARG A 35 -14.76 -17.98 -17.11
N LEU A 36 -14.73 -18.56 -15.92
CA LEU A 36 -14.61 -17.82 -14.67
C LEU A 36 -13.28 -17.06 -14.62
N GLU A 37 -12.18 -17.71 -14.99
CA GLU A 37 -10.86 -17.08 -15.04
C GLU A 37 -10.79 -15.98 -16.11
N MET A 38 -11.38 -16.21 -17.30
CA MET A 38 -11.49 -15.18 -18.33
C MET A 38 -12.30 -13.97 -17.85
N ARG A 39 -13.44 -14.20 -17.19
CA ARG A 39 -14.23 -13.12 -16.57
C ARG A 39 -13.42 -12.36 -15.54
N ARG A 40 -12.71 -13.05 -14.64
CA ARG A 40 -11.83 -12.43 -13.64
C ARG A 40 -10.79 -11.52 -14.30
N ARG A 41 -10.11 -12.00 -15.35
CA ARG A 41 -9.11 -11.22 -16.11
C ARG A 41 -9.72 -10.02 -16.84
N CYS A 42 -10.85 -10.21 -17.52
CA CYS A 42 -11.54 -9.10 -18.18
C CYS A 42 -12.02 -8.06 -17.17
N THR A 43 -12.60 -8.49 -16.05
CA THR A 43 -13.01 -7.58 -14.97
C THR A 43 -11.82 -6.79 -14.44
N TRP A 44 -10.70 -7.46 -14.15
CA TRP A 44 -9.46 -6.79 -13.74
C TRP A 44 -9.00 -5.76 -14.76
N ASN A 45 -8.89 -6.14 -16.03
CA ASN A 45 -8.47 -5.22 -17.10
C ASN A 45 -9.42 -4.03 -17.25
N ILE A 46 -10.72 -4.22 -17.11
CA ILE A 46 -11.72 -3.14 -17.17
C ILE A 46 -11.52 -2.18 -16.01
N PHE A 47 -11.41 -2.69 -14.77
CA PHE A 47 -11.18 -1.86 -13.59
C PHE A 47 -9.89 -1.05 -13.73
N GLN A 48 -8.78 -1.71 -14.08
CA GLN A 48 -7.49 -1.08 -14.31
C GLN A 48 -7.56 -0.02 -15.43
N SER A 49 -8.27 -0.29 -16.53
CA SER A 49 -8.42 0.69 -17.63
C SER A 49 -9.27 1.89 -17.22
N ILE A 50 -10.37 1.68 -16.49
CA ILE A 50 -11.21 2.76 -15.97
C ILE A 50 -10.41 3.62 -14.99
N GLU A 51 -9.64 2.98 -14.13
CA GLU A 51 -8.77 3.62 -13.16
C GLU A 51 -7.72 4.49 -13.85
N TYR A 52 -6.91 3.92 -14.76
CA TYR A 52 -5.92 4.69 -15.51
C TYR A 52 -6.53 5.79 -16.38
N ALA A 53 -7.71 5.56 -16.97
CA ALA A 53 -8.41 6.60 -17.72
C ALA A 53 -8.82 7.76 -16.81
N GLY A 54 -9.38 7.45 -15.64
CA GLY A 54 -9.73 8.45 -14.62
C GLY A 54 -8.51 9.24 -14.13
N GLU A 55 -7.38 8.56 -13.92
CA GLU A 55 -6.12 9.21 -13.55
C GLU A 55 -5.58 10.12 -14.67
N GLN A 56 -5.58 9.65 -15.91
CA GLN A 56 -5.14 10.42 -17.09
C GLN A 56 -6.00 11.67 -17.30
N ASP A 57 -7.32 11.55 -17.18
CA ASP A 57 -8.23 12.68 -17.35
C ASP A 57 -8.06 13.72 -16.24
N GLN A 58 -7.83 13.27 -14.99
CA GLN A 58 -7.45 14.18 -13.91
C GLN A 58 -6.11 14.86 -14.17
N VAL A 59 -5.10 14.15 -14.69
CA VAL A 59 -3.82 14.76 -15.07
C VAL A 59 -4.01 15.82 -16.15
N LYS A 60 -4.81 15.55 -17.19
CA LYS A 60 -5.12 16.53 -18.24
C LYS A 60 -5.83 17.77 -17.67
N LEU A 61 -6.83 17.58 -16.81
CA LEU A 61 -7.53 18.68 -16.16
C LEU A 61 -6.60 19.49 -15.27
N CYS A 62 -5.76 18.85 -14.46
CA CYS A 62 -4.76 19.53 -13.64
C CYS A 62 -3.76 20.32 -14.49
N ASN A 63 -3.29 19.76 -15.61
CA ASN A 63 -2.38 20.46 -16.52
C ASN A 63 -3.08 21.67 -17.17
N TYR A 64 -4.35 21.53 -17.57
CA TYR A 64 -5.15 22.62 -18.12
C TYR A 64 -5.36 23.76 -17.11
N PHE A 65 -5.79 23.43 -15.88
CA PHE A 65 -5.95 24.43 -14.83
C PHE A 65 -4.60 25.02 -14.39
N GLY A 66 -3.53 24.23 -14.36
CA GLY A 66 -2.17 24.69 -14.11
C GLY A 66 -1.75 25.74 -15.15
N PHE A 67 -1.92 25.42 -16.44
CA PHE A 67 -1.67 26.34 -17.55
C PHE A 67 -2.50 27.63 -17.43
N LEU A 68 -3.81 27.52 -17.13
CA LEU A 68 -4.65 28.69 -16.93
C LEU A 68 -4.18 29.55 -15.75
N MET A 69 -3.84 28.94 -14.62
CA MET A 69 -3.30 29.67 -13.47
C MET A 69 -1.98 30.37 -13.84
N ASP A 70 -1.09 29.67 -14.57
CA ASP A 70 0.20 30.19 -15.03
C ASP A 70 0.09 31.41 -15.94
N HIS A 71 -0.95 31.48 -16.76
CA HIS A 71 -1.14 32.56 -17.73
C HIS A 71 -2.14 33.66 -17.31
N PHE A 72 -3.07 33.37 -16.38
CA PHE A 72 -4.18 34.29 -16.07
C PHE A 72 -4.21 34.82 -14.63
N THR A 73 -3.38 34.30 -13.71
CA THR A 73 -3.27 34.88 -12.35
C THR A 73 -1.91 35.56 -12.14
N PRO A 74 -1.87 36.86 -11.77
CA PRO A 74 -0.63 37.49 -11.32
C PRO A 74 -0.14 36.71 -10.10
N ALA A 75 1.11 36.23 -10.17
CA ALA A 75 1.77 35.33 -9.23
C ALA A 75 1.10 35.27 -7.84
N SER A 76 0.12 34.38 -7.69
CA SER A 76 -0.56 34.20 -6.41
C SER A 76 0.39 33.51 -5.44
N SER A 77 0.48 34.06 -4.23
CA SER A 77 1.32 33.59 -3.11
C SER A 77 1.28 32.07 -2.88
N GLU A 78 0.17 31.42 -3.23
CA GLU A 78 -0.04 29.97 -3.08
C GLU A 78 0.82 29.10 -4.02
N ARG A 79 1.07 29.51 -5.27
CA ARG A 79 1.95 28.78 -6.21
C ARG A 79 3.42 28.85 -5.79
N ASN A 80 3.84 29.97 -5.23
CA ASN A 80 5.17 30.12 -4.63
C ASN A 80 5.33 29.24 -3.38
N LEU A 81 4.26 29.03 -2.60
CA LEU A 81 4.31 28.25 -1.38
C LEU A 81 4.54 26.75 -1.64
N ILE A 82 3.82 26.16 -2.60
CA ILE A 82 3.92 24.73 -2.92
C ILE A 82 5.20 24.44 -3.69
N SER A 83 5.56 25.28 -4.66
CA SER A 83 6.83 25.14 -5.38
C SER A 83 8.02 25.28 -4.42
N HIS A 84 8.04 26.24 -3.48
CA HIS A 84 9.13 26.36 -2.50
C HIS A 84 9.25 25.19 -1.51
N ILE A 85 8.15 24.54 -1.10
CA ILE A 85 8.21 23.36 -0.22
C ILE A 85 9.00 22.21 -0.87
N PHE A 86 8.88 22.07 -2.20
CA PHE A 86 9.45 20.94 -2.93
C PHE A 86 10.66 21.29 -3.82
N ARG A 87 11.01 22.57 -4.03
CA ARG A 87 12.15 23.00 -4.89
C ARG A 87 13.53 22.86 -4.24
N LYS A 88 13.64 22.87 -2.91
CA LYS A 88 14.93 22.70 -2.25
C LYS A 88 15.30 21.22 -2.14
N ASN A 89 15.98 20.74 -3.17
CA ASN A 89 17.00 19.69 -3.03
C ASN A 89 18.20 20.30 -2.27
N GLU A 90 18.00 20.66 -1.00
CA GLU A 90 19.14 20.89 -0.13
C GLU A 90 19.67 19.52 0.28
N ILE A 91 20.83 19.18 -0.24
CA ILE A 91 21.69 18.11 0.27
C ILE A 91 22.04 18.54 1.69
N CYS A 92 21.23 18.12 2.64
CA CYS A 92 21.29 18.51 4.04
C CYS A 92 21.58 17.22 4.82
N LEU A 93 22.62 17.25 5.66
CA LEU A 93 23.15 16.09 6.37
C LEU A 93 22.07 15.48 7.28
N ASP A 94 22.07 14.15 7.44
CA ASP A 94 21.04 13.42 8.20
C ASP A 94 20.76 14.00 9.61
N THR A 95 21.80 14.50 10.28
CA THR A 95 21.73 15.13 11.60
C THR A 95 20.94 16.44 11.63
N GLU A 96 20.91 17.19 10.53
CA GLU A 96 20.12 18.41 10.41
C GLU A 96 18.63 18.08 10.19
N TRP A 97 18.33 17.01 9.45
CA TRP A 97 16.96 16.51 9.29
C TRP A 97 16.38 15.98 10.60
N GLU A 98 17.16 15.25 11.41
CA GLU A 98 16.71 14.80 12.73
C GLU A 98 16.37 15.97 13.66
N ARG A 99 17.18 17.04 13.63
CA ARG A 99 16.86 18.29 14.35
C ARG A 99 15.63 18.98 13.78
N TYR A 100 15.54 19.07 12.46
CA TYR A 100 14.42 19.70 11.76
C TYR A 100 13.10 19.00 12.09
N PHE A 101 13.08 17.67 12.11
CA PHE A 101 11.91 16.85 12.42
C PHE A 101 11.64 16.66 13.90
N CYS A 102 12.54 17.13 14.77
CA CYS A 102 12.38 17.03 16.22
C CYS A 102 11.02 17.53 16.68
N SER A 103 10.34 16.69 17.45
CA SER A 103 9.00 16.92 18.01
C SER A 103 9.04 17.42 19.45
N LYS A 104 10.22 17.43 20.09
CA LYS A 104 10.40 17.84 21.50
C LYS A 104 10.00 19.29 21.76
N SER A 105 10.08 20.15 20.75
CA SER A 105 9.67 21.56 20.81
C SER A 105 8.17 21.79 20.64
N ILE A 106 7.38 20.75 20.34
CA ILE A 106 5.93 20.87 20.16
C ILE A 106 5.26 20.52 21.50
N GLU A 107 4.68 21.53 22.14
CA GLU A 107 3.90 21.35 23.36
C GLU A 107 2.55 20.71 23.05
N VAL A 108 2.12 19.78 23.90
CA VAL A 108 0.78 19.19 23.84
C VAL A 108 -0.11 20.02 24.75
N THR A 109 -1.13 20.65 24.19
CA THR A 109 -2.06 21.47 24.98
C THR A 109 -2.86 20.59 25.94
N LYS A 110 -3.16 21.09 27.15
CA LYS A 110 -3.95 20.36 28.15
C LYS A 110 -5.37 20.00 27.68
N SER A 111 -5.86 20.65 26.63
CA SER A 111 -7.13 20.38 25.97
C SER A 111 -7.12 19.13 25.07
N TYR A 112 -5.96 18.54 24.80
CA TYR A 112 -5.85 17.35 23.95
C TYR A 112 -6.24 16.08 24.72
N THR A 113 -7.32 15.43 24.29
CA THR A 113 -7.87 14.22 24.92
C THR A 113 -7.56 12.93 24.16
N GLY A 114 -6.93 13.02 22.99
CA GLY A 114 -6.65 11.86 22.15
C GLY A 114 -5.49 10.99 22.63
N PRO A 115 -5.12 9.96 21.86
CA PRO A 115 -4.10 8.98 22.25
C PRO A 115 -2.72 9.62 22.45
N HIS A 116 -2.08 9.26 23.55
CA HIS A 116 -0.70 9.62 23.86
C HIS A 116 0.21 8.45 23.53
N LEU A 117 1.17 8.67 22.64
CA LEU A 117 2.10 7.62 22.21
C LEU A 117 3.39 7.66 23.01
N THR A 118 3.92 6.48 23.32
CA THR A 118 5.22 6.26 23.97
C THR A 118 6.07 5.37 23.08
N PHE A 119 7.38 5.62 23.04
CA PHE A 119 8.33 4.85 22.24
C PHE A 119 9.36 4.15 23.15
N PRO A 120 9.78 2.91 22.86
CA PRO A 120 9.47 2.10 21.67
C PRO A 120 7.97 1.74 21.57
N MET A 121 7.46 1.71 20.33
CA MET A 121 6.04 1.50 20.07
C MET A 121 5.65 0.10 20.55
N THR A 122 4.50 -0.02 21.22
CA THR A 122 3.99 -1.31 21.73
C THR A 122 2.68 -1.68 21.05
N PHE A 123 2.33 -2.97 21.06
CA PHE A 123 1.04 -3.45 20.55
C PHE A 123 -0.14 -2.74 21.22
N CYS A 124 -0.08 -2.49 22.53
CA CYS A 124 -1.12 -1.75 23.24
C CYS A 124 -1.23 -0.30 22.72
N GLY A 125 -0.09 0.36 22.46
CA GLY A 125 -0.05 1.70 21.87
C GLY A 125 -0.69 1.76 20.50
N VAL A 126 -0.37 0.82 19.60
CA VAL A 126 -0.98 0.75 18.25
C VAL A 126 -2.46 0.40 18.35
N SER A 127 -2.85 -0.52 19.23
CA SER A 127 -4.26 -0.90 19.41
C SER A 127 -5.11 0.29 19.89
N LYS A 128 -4.59 1.10 20.82
CA LYS A 128 -5.24 2.35 21.24
C LYS A 128 -5.34 3.36 20.10
N LEU A 129 -4.32 3.43 19.25
CA LEU A 129 -4.31 4.31 18.08
C LEU A 129 -5.39 3.89 17.06
N VAL A 130 -5.51 2.59 16.77
CA VAL A 130 -6.56 2.03 15.90
C VAL A 130 -7.94 2.35 16.45
N GLU A 131 -8.17 2.15 17.76
CA GLU A 131 -9.48 2.43 18.35
C GLU A 131 -9.81 3.93 18.35
N ALA A 132 -8.82 4.80 18.56
CA ALA A 132 -9.01 6.25 18.44
C ALA A 132 -9.43 6.66 17.01
N PHE A 133 -8.76 6.11 15.99
CA PHE A 133 -9.08 6.42 14.59
C PHE A 133 -10.43 5.87 14.15
N LYS A 134 -10.85 4.71 14.67
CA LYS A 134 -12.20 4.19 14.47
C LYS A 134 -13.28 5.14 15.01
N HIS A 135 -12.99 5.85 16.11
CA HIS A 135 -13.86 6.90 16.66
C HIS A 135 -13.61 8.29 16.04
N LYS A 136 -12.83 8.36 14.95
CA LYS A 136 -12.49 9.61 14.23
C LYS A 136 -11.76 10.64 15.10
N GLU A 137 -11.05 10.18 16.13
CA GLU A 137 -10.17 11.03 16.91
C GLU A 137 -8.89 11.35 16.13
N GLN A 138 -8.36 12.56 16.32
CA GLN A 138 -7.14 12.99 15.66
C GLN A 138 -5.91 12.77 16.56
N LEU A 139 -4.84 12.24 15.97
CA LEU A 139 -3.56 12.14 16.67
C LEU A 139 -2.87 13.52 16.68
N HIS A 140 -2.39 13.95 17.85
CA HIS A 140 -1.68 15.22 17.98
C HIS A 140 -0.42 15.24 17.10
N ALA A 141 -0.14 16.38 16.45
CA ALA A 141 0.97 16.51 15.50
C ALA A 141 2.36 16.14 16.08
N ARG A 142 2.55 16.34 17.40
CA ARG A 142 3.74 15.86 18.12
C ARG A 142 3.93 14.35 17.96
N TYR A 143 2.89 13.56 18.24
CA TYR A 143 2.93 12.10 18.18
C TYR A 143 2.99 11.60 16.73
N VAL A 144 2.34 12.31 15.80
CA VAL A 144 2.49 12.07 14.34
C VAL A 144 3.97 12.17 13.94
N LEU A 145 4.64 13.27 14.28
CA LEU A 145 6.06 13.47 13.95
C LEU A 145 6.97 12.45 14.64
N GLN A 146 6.67 12.06 15.90
CA GLN A 146 7.44 11.01 16.58
C GLN A 146 7.31 9.66 15.87
N LEU A 147 6.10 9.23 15.56
CA LEU A 147 5.85 7.95 14.90
C LEU A 147 6.51 7.91 13.52
N LEU A 148 6.35 8.98 12.74
CA LEU A 148 7.00 9.10 11.43
C LEU A 148 8.53 9.14 11.54
N GLY A 149 9.09 9.83 12.54
CA GLY A 149 10.53 9.89 12.77
C GLY A 149 11.13 8.51 13.07
N GLU A 150 10.51 7.74 13.96
CA GLU A 150 10.96 6.37 14.26
C GLU A 150 10.79 5.44 13.04
N THR A 151 9.71 5.60 12.29
CA THR A 151 9.47 4.84 11.05
C THR A 151 10.55 5.13 10.01
N TRP A 152 10.90 6.40 9.83
CA TRP A 152 11.96 6.82 8.91
C TRP A 152 13.30 6.17 9.28
N ARG A 153 13.65 6.13 10.57
CA ARG A 153 14.88 5.48 11.04
C ARG A 153 14.86 3.97 10.76
N LEU A 154 13.73 3.31 10.98
CA LEU A 154 13.59 1.87 10.73
C LEU A 154 13.72 1.53 9.23
N LEU A 155 12.96 2.20 8.35
CA LEU A 155 12.93 1.89 6.92
C LEU A 155 14.28 2.07 6.20
N ARG A 156 15.15 2.95 6.73
CA ARG A 156 16.52 3.11 6.22
C ARG A 156 17.38 1.86 6.38
N THR A 157 17.05 1.01 7.34
CA THR A 157 17.76 -0.25 7.58
C THR A 157 17.29 -1.37 6.65
N PHE A 158 16.16 -1.18 5.97
CA PHE A 158 15.55 -2.23 5.15
C PHE A 158 16.17 -2.31 3.74
N PRO A 159 16.23 -3.51 3.15
CA PRO A 159 16.60 -3.69 1.74
C PRO A 159 15.47 -3.23 0.80
N ASN A 160 15.76 -3.17 -0.50
CA ASN A 160 14.72 -2.94 -1.52
C ASN A 160 13.70 -4.09 -1.60
N ILE A 161 14.15 -5.31 -1.32
CA ILE A 161 13.32 -6.52 -1.38
C ILE A 161 13.26 -7.13 0.02
N SER A 162 12.06 -7.18 0.59
CA SER A 162 11.81 -7.88 1.85
C SER A 162 11.68 -9.37 1.58
N HIS A 163 12.48 -10.21 2.23
CA HIS A 163 12.35 -11.67 2.14
C HIS A 163 11.58 -12.19 3.33
N VAL A 164 10.51 -12.95 3.07
CA VAL A 164 9.59 -13.47 4.08
C VAL A 164 9.52 -14.98 3.97
N ILE A 165 9.61 -15.66 5.10
CA ILE A 165 9.50 -17.12 5.19
C ILE A 165 8.15 -17.45 5.82
N ALA A 166 7.28 -18.12 5.07
CA ALA A 166 6.01 -18.61 5.58
C ALA A 166 6.24 -19.89 6.40
N CYS A 167 6.55 -19.73 7.69
CA CYS A 167 6.63 -20.88 8.59
C CYS A 167 5.24 -21.51 8.75
N HIS A 168 5.02 -22.73 8.27
CA HIS A 168 3.79 -23.47 8.53
C HIS A 168 3.57 -23.65 10.04
N PRO A 169 2.36 -23.44 10.58
CA PRO A 169 1.07 -23.25 9.89
C PRO A 169 0.65 -21.78 9.64
N LYS A 170 1.56 -20.79 9.74
CA LYS A 170 1.22 -19.36 9.66
C LYS A 170 0.80 -18.98 8.24
N SER A 171 -0.43 -18.47 8.09
CA SER A 171 -0.91 -17.87 6.84
C SER A 171 -0.52 -16.40 6.78
N ILE A 172 0.15 -15.97 5.70
CA ILE A 172 0.47 -14.56 5.47
C ILE A 172 -0.73 -13.86 4.81
N THR A 173 -1.15 -12.72 5.35
CA THR A 173 -2.22 -11.91 4.76
C THR A 173 -1.63 -10.86 3.82
N ILE A 174 -1.97 -10.91 2.53
CA ILE A 174 -1.55 -9.91 1.55
C ILE A 174 -2.73 -8.98 1.28
N CYS A 175 -2.52 -7.69 1.48
CA CYS A 175 -3.49 -6.62 1.24
C CYS A 175 -3.00 -5.75 0.07
N GLY A 176 -3.90 -5.45 -0.86
CA GLY A 176 -3.65 -4.47 -1.92
C GLY A 176 -3.98 -3.06 -1.44
N ASP A 177 -4.34 -2.23 -2.41
CA ASP A 177 -4.56 -0.80 -2.24
C ASP A 177 -5.67 -0.48 -1.23
N LEU A 178 -5.46 0.58 -0.47
CA LEU A 178 -6.44 1.11 0.48
C LEU A 178 -6.93 2.50 0.07
N HIS A 179 -6.10 3.28 -0.63
CA HIS A 179 -6.44 4.61 -1.15
C HIS A 179 -7.11 5.53 -0.13
N GLY A 180 -6.71 5.51 1.15
CA GLY A 180 -7.31 6.37 2.18
C GLY A 180 -8.69 5.94 2.70
N HIS A 181 -9.15 4.71 2.43
CA HIS A 181 -10.39 4.15 2.96
C HIS A 181 -10.14 3.36 4.26
N LEU A 182 -10.23 4.06 5.41
CA LEU A 182 -9.92 3.46 6.72
C LEU A 182 -10.86 2.30 7.07
N GLU A 183 -12.12 2.37 6.66
CA GLU A 183 -13.12 1.31 6.93
C GLU A 183 -12.70 -0.04 6.34
N ASP A 184 -12.04 -0.03 5.17
CA ASP A 184 -11.54 -1.26 4.53
C ASP A 184 -10.39 -1.87 5.34
N LEU A 185 -9.49 -1.03 5.85
CA LEU A 185 -8.42 -1.48 6.76
C LEU A 185 -8.99 -2.08 8.05
N LEU A 186 -9.98 -1.40 8.66
CA LEU A 186 -10.66 -1.91 9.85
C LEU A 186 -11.40 -3.22 9.59
N LEU A 187 -12.01 -3.37 8.41
CA LEU A 187 -12.66 -4.61 8.00
C LEU A 187 -11.65 -5.76 7.83
N ILE A 188 -10.48 -5.49 7.26
CA ILE A 188 -9.38 -6.46 7.16
C ILE A 188 -8.98 -6.92 8.56
N PHE A 189 -8.76 -5.99 9.48
CA PHE A 189 -8.41 -6.30 10.86
C PHE A 189 -9.52 -7.04 11.61
N TYR A 190 -10.78 -6.72 11.36
CA TYR A 190 -11.90 -7.47 11.92
C TYR A 190 -11.92 -8.93 11.43
N LYS A 191 -11.69 -9.16 10.13
CA LYS A 191 -11.75 -10.51 9.53
C LYS A 191 -10.51 -11.36 9.78
N LYS A 192 -9.32 -10.77 9.78
CA LYS A 192 -8.03 -11.48 9.89
C LYS A 192 -7.41 -11.35 11.28
N GLY A 193 -7.86 -10.38 12.08
CA GLY A 193 -7.21 -9.95 13.31
C GLY A 193 -6.16 -8.87 13.04
N LEU A 194 -5.74 -8.21 14.12
CA LEU A 194 -4.65 -7.25 14.06
C LEU A 194 -3.31 -7.95 13.74
N PRO A 195 -2.38 -7.27 13.05
CA PRO A 195 -1.05 -7.79 12.82
C PRO A 195 -0.34 -8.15 14.12
N SER A 196 0.36 -9.28 14.08
CA SER A 196 1.16 -9.83 15.18
C SER A 196 2.15 -10.84 14.62
N SER A 197 3.09 -11.32 15.43
CA SER A 197 4.05 -12.34 15.00
C SER A 197 3.44 -13.66 14.55
N ASP A 198 2.19 -13.96 14.93
CA ASP A 198 1.45 -15.13 14.43
C ASP A 198 0.59 -14.83 13.21
N LYS A 199 0.41 -13.54 12.88
CA LYS A 199 -0.41 -13.05 11.77
C LYS A 199 0.39 -12.04 10.93
N PRO A 200 1.44 -12.51 10.25
CA PRO A 200 2.24 -11.66 9.37
C PRO A 200 1.39 -11.12 8.21
N CYS A 201 1.71 -9.91 7.77
CA CYS A 201 1.00 -9.26 6.68
C CYS A 201 1.90 -8.46 5.75
N VAL A 202 1.47 -8.37 4.49
CA VAL A 202 2.09 -7.56 3.45
C VAL A 202 1.05 -6.58 2.94
N PHE A 203 1.30 -5.28 3.05
CA PHE A 203 0.49 -4.25 2.42
C PHE A 203 1.23 -3.72 1.18
N ASN A 204 0.61 -3.91 0.02
CA ASN A 204 1.27 -3.79 -1.27
C ASN A 204 1.05 -2.43 -1.95
N GLY A 205 1.46 -1.36 -1.28
CA GLY A 205 1.40 0.01 -1.81
C GLY A 205 0.00 0.64 -1.81
N ASP A 206 -0.05 1.90 -2.23
CA ASP A 206 -1.26 2.71 -2.41
C ASP A 206 -2.13 2.78 -1.16
N PHE A 207 -1.49 3.19 -0.07
CA PHE A 207 -2.12 3.40 1.23
C PHE A 207 -2.92 4.72 1.24
N VAL A 208 -2.45 5.71 0.48
CA VAL A 208 -2.91 7.10 0.52
C VAL A 208 -3.50 7.58 -0.80
N GLY A 209 -4.22 8.70 -0.75
CA GLY A 209 -4.69 9.41 -1.94
C GLY A 209 -6.19 9.66 -1.87
N ARG A 210 -6.96 8.94 -2.70
CA ARG A 210 -8.33 9.28 -3.09
C ARG A 210 -9.32 9.45 -1.91
N GLY A 211 -9.13 8.70 -0.84
CA GLY A 211 -9.94 8.71 0.37
C GLY A 211 -9.55 9.83 1.35
N ARG A 212 -10.29 9.93 2.46
CA ARG A 212 -10.15 11.04 3.44
C ARG A 212 -9.39 10.66 4.71
N ASN A 213 -8.99 9.39 4.82
CA ASN A 213 -8.37 8.83 6.01
C ASN A 213 -6.98 8.24 5.72
N SER A 214 -6.27 8.81 4.75
CA SER A 214 -4.94 8.36 4.33
C SER A 214 -3.92 8.48 5.48
N LEU A 215 -3.99 9.55 6.26
CA LEU A 215 -3.06 9.77 7.38
C LEU A 215 -3.28 8.74 8.49
N GLU A 216 -4.52 8.43 8.85
CA GLU A 216 -4.84 7.41 9.87
C GLU A 216 -4.37 6.01 9.43
N ILE A 217 -4.55 5.68 8.15
CA ILE A 217 -4.06 4.42 7.58
C ILE A 217 -2.54 4.35 7.70
N LEU A 218 -1.80 5.36 7.22
CA LEU A 218 -0.34 5.35 7.31
C LEU A 218 0.15 5.21 8.75
N LEU A 219 -0.41 6.00 9.67
CA LEU A 219 0.00 5.96 11.08
C LEU A 219 -0.28 4.61 11.73
N THR A 220 -1.36 3.95 11.31
CA THR A 220 -1.70 2.59 11.75
C THR A 220 -0.71 1.58 11.20
N LEU A 221 -0.45 1.60 9.89
CA LEU A 221 0.47 0.67 9.23
C LEU A 221 1.90 0.83 9.74
N PHE A 222 2.38 2.06 9.85
CA PHE A 222 3.69 2.38 10.43
C PHE A 222 3.77 2.03 11.91
N GLY A 223 2.69 2.21 12.68
CA GLY A 223 2.61 1.75 14.05
C GLY A 223 2.84 0.24 14.15
N PHE A 224 2.15 -0.55 13.32
CA PHE A 224 2.34 -2.01 13.28
C PHE A 224 3.72 -2.41 12.78
N LEU A 225 4.27 -1.72 11.78
CA LEU A 225 5.64 -1.92 11.30
C LEU A 225 6.68 -1.70 12.41
N LEU A 226 6.50 -0.66 13.24
CA LEU A 226 7.40 -0.39 14.36
C LEU A 226 7.32 -1.47 15.47
N VAL A 227 6.14 -2.06 15.68
CA VAL A 227 5.95 -3.12 16.69
C VAL A 227 6.45 -4.48 16.17
N TYR A 228 6.18 -4.80 14.90
CA TYR A 228 6.49 -6.09 14.29
C TYR A 228 7.28 -5.91 12.98
N PRO A 229 8.51 -5.39 13.04
CA PRO A 229 9.31 -5.07 11.84
C PRO A 229 9.63 -6.29 10.97
N ASN A 230 9.57 -7.50 11.54
CA ASN A 230 9.84 -8.75 10.84
C ASN A 230 8.59 -9.42 10.27
N ASP A 231 7.39 -9.00 10.69
CA ASP A 231 6.12 -9.67 10.34
C ASP A 231 5.16 -8.76 9.56
N VAL A 232 5.38 -7.44 9.56
CA VAL A 232 4.58 -6.44 8.85
C VAL A 232 5.45 -5.81 7.77
N HIS A 233 5.08 -6.05 6.51
CA HIS A 233 5.83 -5.57 5.36
C HIS A 233 5.01 -4.56 4.56
N LEU A 234 5.61 -3.43 4.22
CA LEU A 234 4.99 -2.37 3.43
C LEU A 234 5.80 -2.19 2.15
N ASN A 235 5.19 -2.45 1.00
CA ASN A 235 5.80 -2.11 -0.29
C ASN A 235 5.39 -0.69 -0.71
N ARG A 236 6.26 -0.01 -1.45
CA ARG A 236 5.98 1.29 -2.06
C ARG A 236 5.01 1.12 -3.23
N GLY A 237 3.91 1.85 -3.22
CA GLY A 237 3.01 2.01 -4.35
C GLY A 237 3.31 3.27 -5.16
N THR A 238 2.45 3.53 -6.14
CA THR A 238 2.56 4.72 -6.99
C THR A 238 2.09 5.99 -6.27
N HIS A 239 1.13 5.84 -5.36
CA HIS A 239 0.59 6.91 -4.53
C HIS A 239 1.52 7.35 -3.40
N GLU A 240 2.53 6.56 -3.04
CA GLU A 240 3.63 6.96 -2.17
C GLU A 240 4.67 7.84 -2.91
N ASP A 241 4.17 8.89 -3.56
CA ASP A 241 4.95 9.96 -4.18
C ASP A 241 4.32 11.34 -3.97
N HIS A 242 5.16 12.34 -3.70
CA HIS A 242 4.74 13.70 -3.40
C HIS A 242 3.93 14.39 -4.52
N ILE A 243 4.19 14.10 -5.80
CA ILE A 243 3.45 14.67 -6.93
C ILE A 243 2.05 14.07 -6.98
N VAL A 244 1.95 12.75 -6.81
CA VAL A 244 0.66 12.03 -6.75
C VAL A 244 -0.14 12.52 -5.54
N ASN A 245 0.49 12.63 -4.38
CA ASN A 245 -0.14 13.14 -3.16
C ASN A 245 -0.65 14.58 -3.26
N LEU A 246 0.01 15.42 -4.05
CA LEU A 246 -0.45 16.78 -4.31
C LEU A 246 -1.73 16.78 -5.16
N ARG A 247 -1.79 15.91 -6.16
CA ARG A 247 -2.91 15.79 -7.10
C ARG A 247 -4.12 15.10 -6.48
N TYR A 248 -3.90 13.98 -5.80
CA TYR A 248 -4.96 13.11 -5.29
C TYR A 248 -5.33 13.37 -3.82
N GLY A 249 -5.19 14.61 -3.36
CA GLY A 249 -5.83 15.07 -2.12
C GLY A 249 -5.09 14.78 -0.82
N PHE A 250 -4.12 13.85 -0.78
CA PHE A 250 -3.41 13.53 0.47
C PHE A 250 -2.66 14.75 1.06
N THR A 251 -2.06 15.59 0.21
CA THR A 251 -1.41 16.84 0.66
C THR A 251 -2.39 17.76 1.37
N LYS A 252 -3.59 17.91 0.81
CA LYS A 252 -4.66 18.73 1.40
C LYS A 252 -5.17 18.13 2.71
N GLU A 253 -5.26 16.80 2.78
CA GLU A 253 -5.63 16.08 4.00
C GLU A 253 -4.67 16.39 5.15
N VAL A 254 -3.36 16.24 4.93
CA VAL A 254 -2.33 16.48 5.96
C VAL A 254 -2.29 17.95 6.39
N LEU A 255 -2.36 18.89 5.44
CA LEU A 255 -2.40 20.32 5.76
C LEU A 255 -3.66 20.70 6.55
N GLY A 256 -4.80 20.07 6.24
CA GLY A 256 -6.04 20.28 6.97
C GLY A 256 -6.01 19.73 8.40
N LYS A 257 -5.54 18.49 8.57
CA LYS A 257 -5.51 17.80 9.87
C LYS A 257 -4.41 18.32 10.80
N CYS A 258 -3.22 18.60 10.26
CA CYS A 258 -2.04 18.97 11.07
C CYS A 258 -1.65 20.45 10.99
N ARG A 259 -2.48 21.30 10.36
CA ARG A 259 -2.36 22.77 10.25
C ARG A 259 -0.91 23.29 10.29
N VAL A 260 -0.47 23.82 11.44
CA VAL A 260 0.84 24.46 11.66
C VAL A 260 2.00 23.53 11.29
N HIS A 261 1.88 22.24 11.56
CA HIS A 261 2.94 21.26 11.34
C HIS A 261 2.75 20.45 10.05
N GLY A 262 1.69 20.68 9.27
CA GLY A 262 1.37 19.90 8.09
C GLY A 262 2.48 19.90 7.03
N LYS A 263 3.11 21.06 6.77
CA LYS A 263 4.24 21.16 5.82
C LYS A 263 5.44 20.32 6.25
N LYS A 264 5.77 20.37 7.54
CA LYS A 264 6.86 19.61 8.15
C LYS A 264 6.60 18.11 8.06
N ILE A 265 5.35 17.68 8.33
CA ILE A 265 4.92 16.29 8.20
C ILE A 265 5.00 15.81 6.75
N LEU A 266 4.52 16.61 5.79
CA LEU A 266 4.60 16.26 4.35
C LEU A 266 6.04 16.06 3.88
N LYS A 267 6.96 16.91 4.33
CA LYS A 267 8.39 16.77 3.98
C LYS A 267 8.97 15.47 4.54
N LEU A 268 8.63 15.11 5.77
CA LEU A 268 9.05 13.84 6.37
C LEU A 268 8.43 12.63 5.65
N LEU A 269 7.14 12.70 5.32
CA LEU A 269 6.45 11.64 4.55
C LEU A 269 7.08 11.44 3.18
N GLN A 270 7.46 12.51 2.48
CA GLN A 270 8.18 12.41 1.21
C GLN A 270 9.49 11.62 1.36
N MET A 271 10.23 11.85 2.45
CA MET A 271 11.45 11.09 2.74
C MET A 271 11.12 9.64 3.10
N ILE A 272 10.14 9.40 3.97
CA ILE A 272 9.72 8.03 4.35
C ILE A 272 9.33 7.21 3.13
N PHE A 273 8.53 7.78 2.22
CA PHE A 273 8.08 7.09 1.03
C PHE A 273 9.21 6.69 0.10
N SER A 274 10.29 7.47 0.03
CA SER A 274 11.46 7.10 -0.78
C SER A 274 12.28 5.95 -0.17
N TRP A 275 12.06 5.63 1.11
CA TRP A 275 12.72 4.53 1.82
C TRP A 275 11.90 3.25 1.90
N LEU A 276 10.62 3.25 1.50
CA LEU A 276 9.79 2.04 1.47
C LEU A 276 10.39 0.96 0.53
N PRO A 277 10.43 -0.31 0.95
CA PRO A 277 10.76 -1.44 0.09
C PRO A 277 9.95 -1.44 -1.21
N LEU A 278 10.54 -1.92 -2.30
CA LEU A 278 9.89 -1.96 -3.62
C LEU A 278 9.16 -3.27 -3.87
N ALA A 279 9.58 -4.35 -3.20
CA ALA A 279 9.02 -5.68 -3.38
C ALA A 279 9.12 -6.51 -2.11
N THR A 280 8.29 -7.54 -2.05
CA THR A 280 8.37 -8.60 -1.04
C THR A 280 8.41 -9.95 -1.73
N VAL A 281 9.30 -10.85 -1.31
CA VAL A 281 9.41 -12.22 -1.82
C VAL A 281 9.08 -13.19 -0.69
N ILE A 282 8.05 -14.02 -0.91
CA ILE A 282 7.63 -15.06 0.02
C ILE A 282 8.18 -16.41 -0.43
N ASP A 283 8.86 -17.13 0.48
CA ASP A 283 9.41 -18.47 0.30
C ASP A 283 10.29 -18.64 -0.95
N ASN A 284 10.91 -17.55 -1.43
CA ASN A 284 11.62 -17.48 -2.71
C ASN A 284 10.80 -18.00 -3.91
N LYS A 285 9.48 -17.91 -3.83
CA LYS A 285 8.53 -18.45 -4.82
C LYS A 285 7.52 -17.43 -5.30
N VAL A 286 7.04 -16.57 -4.40
CA VAL A 286 5.99 -15.60 -4.70
C VAL A 286 6.57 -14.19 -4.60
N LEU A 287 6.69 -13.52 -5.73
CA LEU A 287 7.07 -12.10 -5.79
C LEU A 287 5.82 -11.23 -5.70
N ILE A 288 5.84 -10.28 -4.76
CA ILE A 288 4.80 -9.28 -4.54
C ILE A 288 5.39 -7.91 -4.88
N VAL A 289 4.80 -7.27 -5.87
CA VAL A 289 5.08 -5.89 -6.30
C VAL A 289 3.76 -5.15 -6.47
N HIS A 290 3.74 -3.84 -6.25
CA HIS A 290 2.50 -3.05 -6.35
C HIS A 290 1.99 -2.96 -7.79
N GLY A 291 2.83 -2.48 -8.71
CA GLY A 291 2.50 -2.40 -10.14
C GLY A 291 2.74 -3.74 -10.84
N GLY A 292 3.77 -3.80 -11.66
CA GLY A 292 4.10 -4.98 -12.45
C GLY A 292 5.60 -5.12 -12.71
N ILE A 293 5.95 -6.14 -13.46
CA ILE A 293 7.33 -6.49 -13.83
C ILE A 293 7.49 -6.26 -15.32
N SER A 294 8.60 -5.65 -15.74
CA SER A 294 8.98 -5.57 -17.15
C SER A 294 9.70 -6.85 -17.56
N ASP A 295 9.57 -7.24 -18.83
CA ASP A 295 10.19 -8.43 -19.43
C ASP A 295 11.73 -8.46 -19.30
N THR A 296 12.33 -7.31 -18.97
CA THR A 296 13.77 -7.14 -18.78
C THR A 296 14.21 -7.10 -17.33
N THR A 297 13.30 -7.19 -16.36
CA THR A 297 13.58 -6.99 -14.93
C THR A 297 13.78 -8.32 -14.21
N ASP A 298 14.86 -8.43 -13.44
CA ASP A 298 15.14 -9.55 -12.54
C ASP A 298 15.22 -9.04 -11.08
N LEU A 299 15.34 -9.98 -10.13
CA LEU A 299 15.42 -9.64 -8.70
C LEU A 299 16.68 -8.85 -8.36
N ASP A 300 17.80 -9.12 -9.03
CA ASP A 300 19.07 -8.44 -8.77
C ASP A 300 19.01 -6.96 -9.16
N LYS A 301 18.34 -6.66 -10.29
CA LYS A 301 18.05 -5.29 -10.70
C LYS A 301 17.21 -4.58 -9.66
N ILE A 302 16.13 -5.20 -9.18
CA ILE A 302 15.28 -4.59 -8.13
C ILE A 302 16.10 -4.37 -6.85
N ALA A 303 16.95 -5.31 -6.46
CA ALA A 303 17.82 -5.19 -5.29
C ALA A 303 18.85 -4.05 -5.43
N GLY A 304 19.35 -3.78 -6.63
CA GLY A 304 20.35 -2.75 -6.93
C GLY A 304 19.80 -1.33 -7.17
N VAL A 305 18.48 -1.14 -7.23
CA VAL A 305 17.87 0.18 -7.47
C VAL A 305 18.19 1.16 -6.32
N ASP A 306 18.67 2.36 -6.65
CA ASP A 306 18.71 3.47 -5.67
C ASP A 306 17.29 4.03 -5.47
N ARG A 307 16.53 3.37 -4.59
CA ARG A 307 15.09 3.65 -4.39
C ARG A 307 14.79 5.07 -3.92
N GLN A 308 15.77 5.78 -3.34
CA GLN A 308 15.60 7.16 -2.92
C GLN A 308 15.46 8.13 -4.09
N ARG A 309 16.08 7.79 -5.24
CA ARG A 309 16.07 8.62 -6.46
C ARG A 309 14.94 8.28 -7.41
N VAL A 310 14.27 7.15 -7.20
CA VAL A 310 13.15 6.71 -8.06
C VAL A 310 11.94 7.61 -7.83
N ARG A 311 11.55 8.31 -8.90
CA ARG A 311 10.30 9.06 -9.02
C ARG A 311 9.43 8.32 -10.04
N TRP A 312 8.17 8.07 -9.71
CA TRP A 312 7.22 7.37 -10.58
C TRP A 312 6.81 8.16 -11.84
N LEU A 313 7.28 9.41 -11.99
CA LEU A 313 6.93 10.29 -13.11
C LEU A 313 8.19 10.87 -13.77
N GLN A 314 8.74 10.10 -14.71
CA GLN A 314 9.40 10.56 -15.93
C GLN A 314 9.36 9.40 -16.95
N GLY A 315 8.17 9.18 -17.51
CA GLY A 315 7.90 8.37 -18.69
C GLY A 315 6.89 9.11 -19.54
#